data_AF-A0A836LXR0-F1
#
_entry.id   AF-A0A836LXR0-F1
#
_cell.length_a   1.000
_cell.length_b   1.000
_cell.length_c   1.000
_cell.angle_alpha   90.00
_cell.angle_beta   90.00
_cell.angle_gamma   90.00
#
_symmetry.space_group_name_H-M   'P 1'
#
loop_
_entity.id
_entity.type
_entity.pdbx_description
1 polymer ?
#
loop_
_entity_poly.entity_id
_entity_poly.type
_entity_poly.pdbx_seq_one_letter_code
_entity_poly.pdbx_strand_id
1 'polypeptide(L)'
;MMKRLRQRQRQQRSIFAMLSNHSKTGLLKKEVEFIKNEGFVKAKRILKRAPDDATHYRDLSCGTRYTKNISKTECYVWTDNRWRRSVVPYQIFTSEVIKPLSDLKSLVESLDRVNEHGGYLATKELLSFLIVHQGAFGKEAVSDETIKSLKVSIADHESVYGGMDA
;
A
#
# COMPACT_ATOMS: atom_id res chain seq x y z
N MET A 1 42.55 0.99 4.90
CA MET A 1 41.23 1.56 5.30
C MET A 1 40.32 1.88 4.11
N MET A 2 40.79 2.56 3.05
CA MET A 2 39.97 2.94 1.87
C MET A 2 39.31 1.80 1.07
N LYS A 3 39.90 0.60 1.00
CA LYS A 3 39.32 -0.54 0.26
C LYS A 3 37.97 -1.01 0.83
N ARG A 4 37.81 -1.01 2.16
CA ARG A 4 36.56 -1.42 2.83
C ARG A 4 35.42 -0.42 2.61
N LEU A 5 35.74 0.88 2.51
CA LEU A 5 34.74 1.92 2.26
C LEU A 5 34.16 1.84 0.84
N ARG A 6 35.02 1.63 -0.17
CA ARG A 6 34.60 1.45 -1.57
C ARG A 6 33.78 0.17 -1.77
N GLN A 7 34.11 -0.89 -1.02
CA GLN A 7 33.35 -2.15 -1.06
C GLN A 7 31.95 -2.00 -0.42
N ARG A 8 31.84 -1.25 0.69
CA ARG A 8 30.55 -0.88 1.29
C ARG A 8 29.70 -0.02 0.35
N GLN A 9 30.28 0.99 -0.31
CA GLN A 9 29.55 1.81 -1.28
C GLN A 9 29.08 1.01 -2.51
N ARG A 10 29.88 0.05 -2.99
CA ARG A 10 29.46 -0.86 -4.08
C ARG A 10 28.34 -1.81 -3.64
N GLN A 11 28.41 -2.35 -2.43
CA GLN A 11 27.33 -3.18 -1.88
C GLN A 11 26.05 -2.38 -1.68
N GLN A 12 26.11 -1.16 -1.14
CA GLN A 12 24.95 -0.27 -1.02
C GLN A 12 24.33 0.04 -2.39
N ARG A 13 25.13 0.41 -3.39
CA ARG A 13 24.64 0.66 -4.77
C ARG A 13 24.02 -0.58 -5.41
N SER A 14 24.61 -1.75 -5.19
CA SER A 14 24.08 -3.02 -5.68
C SER A 14 22.76 -3.40 -5.00
N ILE A 15 22.62 -3.13 -3.71
CA ILE A 15 21.38 -3.36 -2.96
C ILE A 15 20.29 -2.40 -3.46
N PHE A 16 20.60 -1.12 -3.65
CA PHE A 16 19.65 -0.15 -4.22
C PHE A 16 19.18 -0.51 -5.63
N ALA A 17 20.08 -1.02 -6.49
CA ALA A 17 19.70 -1.49 -7.83
C ALA A 17 18.79 -2.74 -7.80
N MET A 18 18.95 -3.63 -6.81
CA MET A 18 18.07 -4.80 -6.67
C MET A 18 16.70 -4.48 -6.09
N LEU A 19 16.57 -3.40 -5.30
CA LEU A 19 15.30 -2.95 -4.73
C LEU A 19 14.33 -2.39 -5.79
N SER A 20 14.84 -1.94 -6.93
CA SER A 20 14.05 -1.33 -8.02
C SER A 20 13.16 -2.31 -8.83
N ASN A 21 13.31 -3.63 -8.66
CA ASN A 21 12.76 -4.62 -9.60
C ASN A 21 11.61 -5.49 -9.05
N HIS A 22 10.91 -5.06 -8.00
CA HIS A 22 9.79 -5.83 -7.43
C HIS A 22 8.46 -5.07 -7.47
N SER A 23 7.88 -4.91 -8.67
CA SER A 23 6.45 -4.62 -8.86
C SER A 23 5.75 -5.77 -9.59
N LYS A 24 5.82 -6.97 -9.01
CA LYS A 24 4.90 -8.05 -9.41
C LYS A 24 3.56 -7.85 -8.70
N THR A 25 2.68 -7.03 -9.27
CA THR A 25 1.23 -7.23 -9.28
C THR A 25 0.58 -6.06 -10.03
N GLY A 26 -0.04 -6.34 -11.18
CA GLY A 26 -0.84 -5.35 -11.92
C GLY A 26 -2.09 -4.85 -11.17
N LEU A 27 -2.36 -5.36 -9.97
CA LEU A 27 -3.49 -5.00 -9.12
C LEU A 27 -3.25 -3.66 -8.37
N LEU A 28 -2.02 -3.36 -7.92
CA LEU A 28 -1.70 -2.11 -7.21
C LEU A 28 -1.80 -0.84 -8.08
N LYS A 29 -1.89 -0.98 -9.40
CA LYS A 29 -1.82 0.16 -10.32
C LYS A 29 -3.00 1.11 -10.16
N LYS A 30 -4.22 0.60 -9.93
CA LYS A 30 -5.45 1.42 -9.85
C LYS A 30 -5.52 2.22 -8.55
N GLU A 31 -5.07 1.66 -7.44
CA GLU A 31 -5.04 2.30 -6.13
C GLU A 31 -3.91 3.34 -6.09
N VAL A 32 -2.75 3.03 -6.68
CA VAL A 32 -1.66 4.00 -6.87
C VAL A 32 -2.13 5.17 -7.72
N GLU A 33 -2.77 4.92 -8.87
CA GLU A 33 -3.34 5.98 -9.72
C GLU A 33 -4.42 6.79 -8.98
N PHE A 34 -5.25 6.12 -8.17
CA PHE A 34 -6.23 6.81 -7.34
C PHE A 34 -5.56 7.76 -6.35
N ILE A 35 -4.55 7.31 -5.59
CA ILE A 35 -3.85 8.18 -4.63
C ILE A 35 -3.10 9.31 -5.34
N LYS A 36 -2.52 9.07 -6.51
CA LYS A 36 -1.89 10.12 -7.34
C LYS A 36 -2.88 11.21 -7.75
N ASN A 37 -4.07 10.83 -8.18
CA ASN A 37 -5.06 11.76 -8.72
C ASN A 37 -5.87 12.46 -7.62
N GLU A 38 -6.21 11.73 -6.56
CA GLU A 38 -7.19 12.13 -5.54
C GLU A 38 -6.56 12.48 -4.19
N GLY A 39 -5.30 12.10 -3.99
CA GLY A 39 -4.52 12.40 -2.80
C GLY A 39 -4.69 11.39 -1.65
N PHE A 40 -3.62 11.25 -0.88
CA PHE A 40 -3.54 10.33 0.25
C PHE A 40 -4.58 10.62 1.36
N VAL A 41 -4.85 11.89 1.63
CA VAL A 41 -5.87 12.31 2.62
C VAL A 41 -7.26 11.81 2.25
N LYS A 42 -7.61 11.83 0.95
CA LYS A 42 -8.91 11.33 0.47
C LYS A 42 -8.99 9.81 0.61
N ALA A 43 -7.91 9.08 0.29
CA ALA A 43 -7.85 7.63 0.51
C ALA A 43 -8.08 7.25 1.99
N LYS A 44 -7.39 7.91 2.94
CA LYS A 44 -7.61 7.70 4.39
C LYS A 44 -9.05 7.98 4.80
N ARG A 45 -9.67 9.04 4.26
CA ARG A 45 -11.06 9.40 4.57
C ARG A 45 -12.05 8.34 4.09
N ILE A 46 -11.83 7.74 2.92
CA ILE A 46 -12.65 6.63 2.41
C ILE A 46 -12.57 5.45 3.37
N LEU A 47 -11.36 5.05 3.76
CA LEU A 47 -11.17 3.92 4.68
C LEU A 47 -11.81 4.19 6.05
N LYS A 48 -11.63 5.40 6.60
CA LYS A 48 -12.19 5.79 7.91
C LYS A 48 -13.73 5.81 7.92
N ARG A 49 -14.36 6.10 6.78
CA ARG A 49 -15.82 6.18 6.65
C ARG A 49 -16.45 4.86 6.18
N ALA A 50 -15.65 3.86 5.88
CA ALA A 50 -16.16 2.56 5.49
C ALA A 50 -16.96 1.97 6.66
N PRO A 51 -18.23 1.58 6.46
CA PRO A 51 -19.00 0.89 7.48
C PRO A 51 -18.39 -0.49 7.75
N ASP A 52 -18.67 -1.03 8.94
CA ASP A 52 -18.26 -2.37 9.30
C ASP A 52 -18.75 -3.39 8.25
N ASP A 53 -17.87 -4.33 7.91
CA ASP A 53 -18.04 -5.34 6.86
C ASP A 53 -18.05 -4.83 5.40
N ALA A 54 -17.76 -3.56 5.14
CA ALA A 54 -17.58 -3.10 3.76
C ALA A 54 -16.39 -3.82 3.10
N THR A 55 -16.60 -4.37 1.90
CA THR A 55 -15.52 -5.02 1.16
C THR A 55 -15.08 -4.22 -0.06
N HIS A 56 -15.95 -3.38 -0.61
CA HIS A 56 -15.64 -2.54 -1.76
C HIS A 56 -16.21 -1.13 -1.58
N TYR A 57 -15.67 -0.19 -2.34
CA TYR A 57 -16.17 1.16 -2.46
C TYR A 57 -16.29 1.59 -3.91
N ARG A 58 -17.11 2.62 -4.13
CA ARG A 58 -17.23 3.34 -5.39
C ARG A 58 -17.20 4.84 -5.08
N ASP A 59 -16.25 5.54 -5.67
CA ASP A 59 -16.21 7.01 -5.57
C ASP A 59 -17.13 7.61 -6.65
N LEU A 60 -18.07 8.45 -6.22
CA LEU A 60 -19.05 9.13 -7.07
C LEU A 60 -18.93 10.64 -6.87
N SER A 61 -19.44 11.43 -7.82
CA SER A 61 -19.53 12.88 -7.67
C SER A 61 -20.33 13.32 -6.44
N CYS A 62 -21.34 12.54 -6.05
CA CYS A 62 -22.18 12.78 -4.86
C CYS A 62 -21.64 12.15 -3.56
N GLY A 63 -20.44 11.56 -3.59
CA GLY A 63 -19.79 10.95 -2.43
C GLY A 63 -19.43 9.49 -2.63
N THR A 64 -18.96 8.84 -1.56
CA THR A 64 -18.50 7.45 -1.62
C THR A 64 -19.62 6.50 -1.25
N ARG A 65 -19.83 5.47 -2.08
CA ARG A 65 -20.78 4.38 -1.81
C ARG A 65 -20.00 3.12 -1.43
N TYR A 66 -20.43 2.46 -0.36
CA TYR A 66 -19.83 1.22 0.10
C TYR A 66 -20.72 0.02 -0.22
N THR A 67 -20.08 -1.10 -0.50
CA THR A 67 -20.77 -2.36 -0.77
C THR A 67 -20.10 -3.51 -0.03
N LYS A 68 -20.92 -4.46 0.42
CA LYS A 68 -20.50 -5.74 0.99
C LYS A 68 -20.80 -6.83 -0.05
N ASN A 69 -19.76 -7.28 -0.72
CA ASN A 69 -19.81 -8.42 -1.64
C ASN A 69 -19.76 -9.74 -0.84
N ILE A 70 -20.76 -10.60 -1.04
CA ILE A 70 -20.82 -11.94 -0.43
C ILE A 70 -20.54 -13.00 -1.49
N SER A 71 -21.20 -12.88 -2.65
CA SER A 71 -21.05 -13.81 -3.77
C SER A 71 -21.42 -13.13 -5.10
N LYS A 72 -21.26 -13.85 -6.21
CA LYS A 72 -21.67 -13.36 -7.55
C LYS A 72 -23.15 -12.98 -7.62
N THR A 73 -23.99 -13.56 -6.78
CA THR A 73 -25.44 -13.35 -6.77
C THR A 73 -25.93 -12.67 -5.49
N GLU A 74 -25.03 -12.25 -4.60
CA GLU A 74 -25.41 -11.63 -3.35
C GLU A 74 -24.47 -10.48 -2.97
N CYS A 75 -25.06 -9.30 -2.82
CA CYS A 75 -24.39 -8.19 -2.18
C CYS A 75 -25.33 -7.20 -1.52
N TYR A 76 -24.73 -6.34 -0.71
CA TYR A 76 -25.39 -5.30 0.02
C TYR A 76 -24.77 -3.96 -0.31
N VAL A 77 -25.63 -2.94 -0.40
CA VAL A 77 -25.23 -1.54 -0.57
C VAL A 77 -25.50 -0.81 0.75
N TRP A 78 -24.54 -0.03 1.20
CA TRP A 78 -24.71 0.81 2.37
C TRP A 78 -25.53 2.05 2.01
N THR A 79 -26.71 2.19 2.61
CA THR A 79 -27.63 3.32 2.40
C THR A 79 -28.38 3.62 3.69
N ASP A 80 -28.54 4.89 4.03
CA ASP A 80 -29.27 5.34 5.24
C ASP A 80 -28.82 4.62 6.52
N ASN A 81 -27.50 4.49 6.70
CA ASN A 81 -26.87 3.81 7.84
C ASN A 81 -27.29 2.33 8.03
N ARG A 82 -27.67 1.65 6.94
CA ARG A 82 -27.95 0.21 6.97
C ARG A 82 -27.53 -0.50 5.68
N TRP A 83 -27.24 -1.79 5.80
CA TRP A 83 -27.03 -2.68 4.67
C TRP A 83 -28.37 -3.03 4.02
N ARG A 84 -28.50 -2.75 2.72
CA ARG A 84 -29.66 -3.20 1.92
C ARG A 84 -29.19 -4.17 0.85
N ARG A 85 -29.85 -5.33 0.74
CA ARG A 85 -29.56 -6.30 -0.31
C ARG A 85 -29.81 -5.65 -1.68
N SER A 86 -28.84 -5.77 -2.58
CA SER A 86 -29.00 -5.35 -3.97
C SER A 86 -29.90 -6.32 -4.72
N VAL A 87 -30.80 -5.78 -5.54
CA VAL A 87 -31.62 -6.55 -6.48
C VAL A 87 -30.86 -6.88 -7.79
N VAL A 88 -29.69 -6.27 -8.02
CA VAL A 88 -28.86 -6.44 -9.22
C VAL A 88 -27.38 -6.64 -8.88
N PRO A 89 -27.02 -7.70 -8.14
CA PRO A 89 -25.66 -7.92 -7.61
C PRO A 89 -24.59 -8.04 -8.71
N TYR A 90 -24.89 -8.72 -9.82
CA TYR A 90 -23.93 -8.88 -10.91
C TYR A 90 -23.55 -7.55 -11.59
N GLN A 91 -24.50 -6.61 -11.73
CA GLN A 91 -24.24 -5.30 -12.36
C GLN A 91 -23.39 -4.37 -11.49
N ILE A 92 -23.36 -4.62 -10.18
CA ILE A 92 -22.56 -3.85 -9.23
C ILE A 92 -21.08 -4.23 -9.42
N PHE A 93 -20.73 -5.52 -9.39
CA PHE A 93 -19.32 -5.94 -9.37
C PHE A 93 -18.66 -6.13 -10.73
N THR A 94 -19.39 -6.09 -11.83
CA THR A 94 -18.78 -6.03 -13.17
C THR A 94 -18.40 -4.60 -13.58
N SER A 95 -18.76 -3.60 -12.78
CA SER A 95 -18.40 -2.22 -13.02
C SER A 95 -16.94 -1.98 -12.62
N GLU A 96 -16.11 -1.54 -13.57
CA GLU A 96 -14.71 -1.13 -13.32
C GLU A 96 -14.55 -0.01 -12.28
N VAL A 97 -15.68 0.59 -11.87
CA VAL A 97 -15.77 1.70 -10.92
C VAL A 97 -15.83 1.21 -9.47
N ILE A 98 -16.11 -0.08 -9.23
CA ILE A 98 -16.09 -0.66 -7.88
C ILE A 98 -14.71 -1.21 -7.59
N LYS A 99 -14.12 -0.73 -6.49
CA LYS A 99 -12.74 -1.03 -6.09
C LYS A 99 -12.72 -1.75 -4.75
N PRO A 100 -11.88 -2.78 -4.58
CA PRO A 100 -11.73 -3.47 -3.30
C PRO A 100 -11.16 -2.50 -2.24
N LEU A 101 -11.71 -2.56 -1.04
CA LEU A 101 -11.20 -1.77 0.09
C LEU A 101 -9.87 -2.33 0.61
N SER A 102 -9.64 -3.65 0.49
CA SER A 102 -8.44 -4.32 0.96
C SER A 102 -7.17 -3.74 0.34
N ASP A 103 -7.20 -3.49 -0.96
CA ASP A 103 -6.02 -3.09 -1.72
C ASP A 103 -5.68 -1.63 -1.42
N LEU A 104 -6.70 -0.76 -1.37
CA LEU A 104 -6.54 0.61 -0.93
C LEU A 104 -6.04 0.67 0.52
N LYS A 105 -6.57 -0.18 1.40
CA LYS A 105 -6.15 -0.27 2.80
C LYS A 105 -4.69 -0.68 2.92
N SER A 106 -4.28 -1.75 2.24
CA SER A 106 -2.89 -2.22 2.23
C SER A 106 -1.94 -1.12 1.76
N LEU A 107 -2.27 -0.42 0.68
CA LEU A 107 -1.45 0.68 0.18
C LEU A 107 -1.39 1.84 1.18
N VAL A 108 -2.52 2.22 1.78
CA VAL A 108 -2.55 3.30 2.78
C VAL A 108 -1.72 2.94 4.01
N GLU A 109 -1.81 1.71 4.51
CA GLU A 109 -1.00 1.22 5.64
C GLU A 109 0.49 1.17 5.32
N SER A 110 0.87 0.86 4.07
CA SER A 110 2.25 0.97 3.61
C SER A 110 2.76 2.41 3.65
N LEU A 111 1.97 3.38 3.18
CA LEU A 111 2.35 4.80 3.19
C LEU A 111 2.37 5.39 4.61
N ASP A 112 1.42 5.02 5.46
CA ASP A 112 1.42 5.43 6.87
C ASP A 112 2.68 4.92 7.59
N ARG A 113 3.10 3.67 7.37
CA ARG A 113 4.37 3.14 7.90
C ARG A 113 5.58 3.98 7.51
N VAL A 114 5.66 4.44 6.26
CA VAL A 114 6.77 5.32 5.82
C VAL A 114 6.73 6.64 6.59
N ASN A 115 5.54 7.23 6.76
CA ASN A 115 5.38 8.48 7.52
C ASN A 115 5.73 8.31 9.00
N GLU A 116 5.32 7.20 9.62
CA GLU A 116 5.63 6.85 11.02
C GLU A 116 7.14 6.71 11.28
N HIS A 117 7.90 6.29 10.27
CA HIS A 117 9.35 6.22 10.32
C HIS A 117 10.07 7.54 9.97
N GLY A 118 9.33 8.65 9.88
CA GLY A 118 9.90 9.97 9.59
C GLY A 118 10.05 10.26 8.10
N GLY A 119 9.33 9.53 7.24
CA GLY A 119 9.31 9.74 5.80
C GLY A 119 10.25 8.84 5.01
N TYR A 120 10.28 9.04 3.69
CA TYR A 120 10.94 8.16 2.72
C TYR A 120 12.43 7.94 2.99
N LEU A 121 13.20 9.02 3.21
CA LEU A 121 14.64 8.93 3.42
C LEU A 121 14.97 8.20 4.73
N ALA A 122 14.33 8.56 5.83
CA ALA A 122 14.51 7.92 7.12
C ALA A 122 14.15 6.42 7.08
N THR A 123 13.08 6.07 6.36
CA THR A 123 12.69 4.67 6.16
C THR A 123 13.74 3.87 5.37
N LYS A 124 14.39 4.47 4.36
CA LYS A 124 15.47 3.82 3.61
C LYS A 124 16.74 3.65 4.43
N GLU A 125 17.07 4.64 5.27
CA GLU A 125 18.18 4.55 6.22
C GLU A 125 17.93 3.44 7.24
N LEU A 126 16.72 3.37 7.81
CA LEU A 126 16.29 2.31 8.71
C LEU A 126 16.40 0.93 8.04
N LEU A 127 15.90 0.77 6.82
CA LEU A 127 16.02 -0.49 6.08
C LEU A 127 17.49 -0.90 5.90
N SER A 128 18.36 0.07 5.55
CA SER A 128 19.79 -0.17 5.38
C SER A 128 20.45 -0.61 6.69
N PHE A 129 20.11 0.04 7.79
CA PHE A 129 20.57 -0.31 9.14
C PHE A 129 20.15 -1.74 9.52
N LEU A 130 18.88 -2.09 9.30
CA LEU A 130 18.32 -3.40 9.65
C LEU A 130 18.94 -4.54 8.85
N ILE A 131 19.20 -4.35 7.56
CA ILE A 131 19.88 -5.37 6.73
C ILE A 131 21.30 -5.64 7.27
N VAL A 132 22.03 -4.59 7.64
CA VAL A 132 23.38 -4.74 8.22
C VAL A 132 23.30 -5.44 9.57
N HIS A 133 22.33 -5.07 10.42
CA HIS A 133 22.14 -5.70 11.73
C HIS A 133 21.75 -7.17 11.62
N GLN A 134 20.82 -7.53 10.72
CA GLN A 134 20.47 -8.93 10.47
C GLN A 134 21.70 -9.74 10.03
N GLY A 135 22.54 -9.18 9.16
CA GLY A 135 23.78 -9.85 8.73
C GLY A 135 24.81 -10.03 9.85
N ALA A 136 24.83 -9.15 10.84
CA ALA A 136 25.75 -9.20 11.97
C ALA A 136 25.26 -10.06 13.13
N PHE A 137 23.94 -10.05 13.39
CA PHE A 137 23.33 -10.61 14.61
C PHE A 137 22.31 -11.73 14.33
N GLY A 138 22.09 -12.07 13.05
CA GLY A 138 21.16 -13.11 12.65
C GLY A 138 19.69 -12.69 12.65
N LYS A 139 18.81 -13.63 12.29
CA LYS A 139 17.37 -13.40 12.10
C LYS A 139 16.58 -13.22 13.40
N GLU A 140 17.13 -13.71 14.52
CA GLU A 140 16.54 -13.52 15.85
C GLU A 140 16.51 -12.05 16.27
N ALA A 141 17.51 -11.26 15.83
CA ALA A 141 17.57 -9.83 16.12
C ALA A 141 16.71 -9.01 15.15
N VAL A 142 16.64 -9.41 13.88
CA VAL A 142 15.85 -8.74 12.84
C VAL A 142 15.26 -9.79 11.91
N SER A 143 13.94 -9.90 11.87
CA SER A 143 13.26 -10.90 11.04
C SER A 143 13.24 -10.53 9.56
N ASP A 144 13.13 -11.56 8.70
CA ASP A 144 12.98 -11.37 7.25
C ASP A 144 11.66 -10.63 6.94
N GLU A 145 10.62 -10.87 7.74
CA GLU A 145 9.31 -10.23 7.64
C GLU A 145 9.40 -8.72 7.84
N THR A 146 10.21 -8.27 8.80
CA THR A 146 10.40 -6.84 9.07
C THR A 146 11.07 -6.15 7.87
N ILE A 147 12.14 -6.76 7.36
CA ILE A 147 12.86 -6.25 6.18
C ILE A 147 11.94 -6.26 4.94
N LYS A 148 11.19 -7.34 4.73
CA LYS A 148 10.26 -7.48 3.60
C LYS A 148 9.15 -6.43 3.69
N SER A 149 8.58 -6.22 4.87
CA SER A 149 7.55 -5.22 5.15
C SER A 149 8.01 -3.82 4.76
N LEU A 150 9.19 -3.39 5.22
CA LEU A 150 9.75 -2.07 4.89
C LEU A 150 10.07 -1.92 3.39
N LYS A 151 10.58 -2.98 2.74
CA LYS A 151 10.81 -2.95 1.28
C LYS A 151 9.52 -2.71 0.51
N VAL A 152 8.43 -3.36 0.90
CA VAL A 152 7.11 -3.15 0.28
C VAL A 152 6.63 -1.72 0.50
N SER A 153 6.71 -1.20 1.73
CA SER A 153 6.28 0.16 2.04
C SER A 153 7.07 1.23 1.28
N ILE A 154 8.39 1.04 1.11
CA ILE A 154 9.24 1.90 0.27
C ILE A 154 8.81 1.82 -1.19
N ALA A 155 8.62 0.63 -1.74
CA ALA A 155 8.23 0.45 -3.15
C ALA A 155 6.84 1.05 -3.45
N ASP A 156 5.89 0.89 -2.53
CA ASP A 156 4.56 1.48 -2.60
C ASP A 156 4.64 3.02 -2.59
N HIS A 157 5.48 3.58 -1.72
CA HIS A 157 5.75 5.02 -1.68
C HIS A 157 6.34 5.54 -2.99
N GLU A 158 7.37 4.87 -3.51
CA GLU A 158 7.99 5.20 -4.80
C GLU A 158 7.00 5.10 -5.95
N SER A 159 6.07 4.15 -5.89
CA SER A 159 5.03 3.98 -6.89
C SER A 159 4.06 5.16 -6.92
N VAL A 160 3.77 5.78 -5.77
CA VAL A 160 2.85 6.91 -5.62
C VAL A 160 3.52 8.26 -5.89
N TYR A 161 4.64 8.56 -5.23
CA TYR A 161 5.26 9.88 -5.27
C TYR A 161 6.49 9.96 -6.19
N GLY A 162 7.01 8.82 -6.64
CA GLY A 162 8.30 8.73 -7.30
C GLY A 162 9.43 8.51 -6.29
N GLY A 163 10.56 7.96 -6.73
CA GLY A 163 11.73 7.71 -5.88
C GLY A 163 12.56 8.95 -5.54
N MET A 164 11.99 10.13 -5.71
CA MET A 164 12.61 11.43 -5.53
C MET A 164 11.58 12.38 -4.93
N ASP A 165 11.33 12.26 -3.63
CA ASP A 165 10.85 13.42 -2.90
C ASP A 165 12.07 14.30 -2.63
N ALA A 166 12.08 15.44 -3.32
CA ALA A 166 13.01 16.56 -3.16
C ALA A 166 12.74 17.34 -1.87
#